data_AF-A0AAE5WTJ1-F1
#
_entry.id   AF-A0AAE5WTJ1-F1
#
_cell.length_a   1.000
_cell.length_b   1.000
_cell.length_c   1.000
_cell.angle_alpha   90.00
_cell.angle_beta   90.00
_cell.angle_gamma   90.00
#
_symmetry.space_group_name_H-M   'P 1'
#
loop_
_entity.id
_entity.type
_entity.pdbx_description
1 polymer ?
#
loop_
_entity_poly.entity_id
_entity_poly.type
_entity_poly.pdbx_seq_one_letter_code
_entity_poly.pdbx_strand_id
1 'polypeptide(L)'
;MDVKYPKTRADIFEAVRALSTSPDSIQSRLIEATRSLLAVTIEEFAGDLELTIKFTRLLDLIAVDHGDVEAVAVETAAYMSDTQASIIADLICDLLYEIA
;
A
#
# COMPACT_ATOMS: atom_id res chain seq x y z
N MET A 1 -12.06 -13.49 15.57
CA MET A 1 -12.52 -12.16 15.13
C MET A 1 -13.02 -12.35 13.71
N ASP A 2 -14.26 -11.93 13.43
CA ASP A 2 -14.71 -11.84 12.05
C ASP A 2 -13.92 -10.72 11.38
N VAL A 3 -13.21 -11.05 10.30
CA VAL A 3 -12.45 -10.06 9.55
C VAL A 3 -13.45 -9.15 8.83
N LYS A 4 -13.42 -7.85 9.13
CA LYS A 4 -14.35 -6.85 8.56
C LYS A 4 -14.21 -6.74 7.04
N TYR A 5 -13.00 -6.99 6.52
CA TYR A 5 -12.64 -6.88 5.10
C TYR A 5 -11.74 -8.03 4.64
N PRO A 6 -12.27 -9.25 4.43
CA PRO A 6 -11.44 -10.45 4.21
C PRO A 6 -10.61 -10.39 2.93
N LYS A 7 -11.14 -9.79 1.86
CA LYS A 7 -10.44 -9.62 0.58
C LYS A 7 -9.36 -8.53 0.66
N THR A 8 -9.75 -7.33 1.09
CA THR A 8 -8.84 -6.20 1.34
C THR A 8 -7.67 -6.58 2.23
N ARG A 9 -7.94 -7.36 3.28
CA ARG A 9 -6.91 -7.87 4.19
C ARG A 9 -5.93 -8.80 3.48
N ALA A 10 -6.41 -9.66 2.58
CA ALA A 10 -5.52 -10.54 1.82
C ALA A 10 -4.59 -9.72 0.90
N ASP A 11 -5.14 -8.72 0.21
CA ASP A 11 -4.37 -7.87 -0.70
C ASP A 11 -3.32 -7.01 0.04
N ILE A 12 -3.70 -6.41 1.19
CA ILE A 12 -2.77 -5.66 2.05
C ILE A 12 -1.74 -6.58 2.71
N PHE A 13 -2.13 -7.81 3.06
CA PHE A 13 -1.18 -8.79 3.59
C PHE A 13 -0.12 -9.17 2.56
N GLU A 14 -0.50 -9.34 1.28
CA GLU A 14 0.48 -9.56 0.21
C GLU A 14 1.39 -8.35 0.00
N ALA A 15 0.88 -7.12 0.17
CA ALA A 15 1.73 -5.92 0.20
C ALA A 15 2.77 -5.95 1.33
N VAL A 16 2.37 -6.29 2.56
CA VAL A 16 3.29 -6.46 3.71
C VAL A 16 4.29 -7.59 3.47
N ARG A 17 3.84 -8.68 2.84
CA ARG A 17 4.71 -9.80 2.48
C ARG A 17 5.80 -9.35 1.50
N ALA A 18 5.46 -8.60 0.46
CA ALA A 18 6.41 -8.05 -0.51
C ALA A 18 7.50 -7.20 0.16
N LEU A 19 7.12 -6.37 1.15
CA LEU A 19 8.05 -5.58 1.98
C LEU A 19 9.03 -6.46 2.79
N SER A 20 8.57 -7.62 3.24
CA SER A 20 9.29 -8.48 4.19
C SER A 20 10.19 -9.53 3.53
N THR A 21 9.82 -10.02 2.34
CA THR A 21 10.45 -11.24 1.78
C THR A 21 11.49 -10.99 0.69
N SER A 22 11.57 -9.79 0.11
CA SER A 22 12.51 -9.53 -0.97
C SER A 22 13.91 -9.13 -0.43
N PRO A 23 15.02 -9.62 -1.01
CA PRO A 23 16.38 -9.18 -0.70
C PRO A 23 16.73 -7.81 -1.31
N ASP A 24 15.82 -7.22 -2.07
CA ASP A 24 16.05 -5.99 -2.84
C ASP A 24 16.00 -4.75 -1.95
N SER A 25 16.33 -3.59 -2.52
CA SER A 25 16.19 -2.30 -1.83
C SER A 25 14.73 -2.04 -1.43
N ILE A 26 14.51 -1.25 -0.37
CA ILE A 26 13.15 -0.94 0.11
C ILE A 26 12.26 -0.32 -0.98
N GLN A 27 12.84 0.45 -1.91
CA GLN A 27 12.14 0.99 -3.08
C GLN A 27 11.60 -0.12 -3.99
N SER A 28 12.40 -1.15 -4.27
CA SER A 28 11.99 -2.27 -5.12
C SER A 28 10.86 -3.07 -4.46
N ARG A 29 10.90 -3.23 -3.14
CA ARG A 29 9.84 -3.90 -2.38
C ARG A 29 8.56 -3.09 -2.35
N LEU A 30 8.66 -1.76 -2.30
CA LEU A 30 7.51 -0.87 -2.37
C LEU A 30 6.82 -0.91 -3.73
N ILE A 31 7.56 -1.01 -4.83
CA ILE A 31 6.96 -1.18 -6.16
C ILE A 31 6.07 -2.43 -6.18
N GLU A 32 6.57 -3.55 -5.65
CA GLU A 32 5.81 -4.81 -5.58
C GLU A 32 4.63 -4.72 -4.61
N ALA A 33 4.81 -4.06 -3.46
CA ALA A 33 3.74 -3.81 -2.50
C ALA A 33 2.62 -2.93 -3.11
N THR A 34 2.99 -1.90 -3.88
CA THR A 34 2.05 -1.01 -4.57
C THR A 34 1.15 -1.77 -5.53
N ARG A 35 1.67 -2.75 -6.28
CA ARG A 35 0.83 -3.61 -7.15
C ARG A 35 -0.28 -4.31 -6.37
N SER A 36 0.02 -4.79 -5.16
CA SER A 36 -0.95 -5.45 -4.29
C SER A 36 -1.95 -4.45 -3.68
N LEU A 37 -1.49 -3.25 -3.32
CA LEU A 37 -2.36 -2.18 -2.81
C LEU A 37 -3.35 -1.68 -3.86
N LEU A 38 -2.96 -1.61 -5.12
CA LEU A 38 -3.84 -1.19 -6.22
C LEU A 38 -4.95 -2.19 -6.54
N ALA A 39 -4.85 -3.44 -6.06
CA ALA A 39 -5.94 -4.41 -6.15
C ALA A 39 -7.09 -4.08 -5.19
N VAL A 40 -6.85 -3.24 -4.17
CA VAL A 40 -7.86 -2.80 -3.21
C VAL A 40 -8.65 -1.63 -3.80
N THR A 41 -9.96 -1.80 -3.93
CA THR A 41 -10.85 -0.73 -4.38
C THR A 41 -11.30 0.12 -3.19
N ILE A 42 -11.16 1.45 -3.30
CA ILE A 42 -11.55 2.42 -2.24
C ILE A 42 -13.00 2.21 -1.77
N GLU A 43 -13.89 1.75 -2.66
CA GLU A 43 -15.29 1.42 -2.36
C GLU A 43 -15.45 0.38 -1.23
N GLU A 44 -14.45 -0.48 -1.01
CA GLU A 44 -14.47 -1.46 0.10
C GLU A 44 -14.44 -0.75 1.47
N PHE A 45 -13.92 0.48 1.54
CA PHE A 45 -13.90 1.30 2.75
C PHE A 45 -15.07 2.29 2.86
N ALA A 46 -16.04 2.29 1.94
CA ALA A 46 -17.10 3.32 1.91
C ALA A 46 -17.93 3.45 3.21
N GLY A 47 -17.99 2.40 4.04
CA GLY A 47 -18.62 2.42 5.36
C GLY A 47 -17.73 2.92 6.50
N ASP A 48 -16.47 3.26 6.22
CA ASP A 48 -15.44 3.63 7.18
C ASP A 48 -14.60 4.80 6.61
N LEU A 49 -15.03 6.02 6.95
CA LEU A 49 -14.44 7.25 6.43
C LEU A 49 -12.96 7.41 6.84
N GLU A 50 -12.59 6.91 8.02
CA GLU A 50 -11.22 7.00 8.50
C GLU A 50 -10.29 6.10 7.66
N LEU A 51 -10.69 4.84 7.44
CA LEU A 51 -9.94 3.92 6.57
C LEU A 51 -9.86 4.43 5.13
N THR A 52 -10.96 5.00 4.61
CA THR A 52 -10.99 5.62 3.28
C THR A 52 -9.93 6.72 3.17
N ILE A 53 -9.87 7.64 4.15
CA ILE A 53 -8.89 8.75 4.13
C ILE A 53 -7.46 8.23 4.25
N LYS A 54 -7.21 7.25 5.14
CA LYS A 54 -5.87 6.66 5.31
C LYS A 54 -5.40 5.97 4.05
N PHE A 55 -6.26 5.18 3.41
CA PHE A 55 -5.94 4.46 2.20
C PHE A 55 -5.72 5.41 1.01
N THR A 56 -6.57 6.43 0.83
CA THR A 56 -6.35 7.44 -0.24
C THR A 56 -5.04 8.20 -0.03
N ARG A 57 -4.69 8.57 1.21
CA ARG A 57 -3.38 9.20 1.49
C ARG A 57 -2.21 8.28 1.20
N LEU A 58 -2.35 6.99 1.49
CA LEU A 58 -1.34 6.00 1.15
C LEU A 58 -1.15 5.91 -0.37
N LEU A 59 -2.26 5.89 -1.13
CA LEU A 59 -2.23 5.93 -2.59
C LEU A 59 -1.55 7.20 -3.11
N ASP A 60 -1.87 8.38 -2.58
CA ASP A 60 -1.23 9.65 -2.97
C ASP A 60 0.30 9.62 -2.78
N LEU A 61 0.79 8.89 -1.76
CA LEU A 61 2.23 8.77 -1.46
C LEU A 61 2.96 7.81 -2.40
N ILE A 62 2.27 6.80 -2.95
CA ILE A 62 2.88 5.76 -3.80
C ILE A 62 2.56 5.92 -5.29
N ALA A 63 1.51 6.66 -5.63
CA ALA A 63 0.93 6.78 -6.95
C ALA A 63 0.32 8.18 -7.13
N VAL A 64 1.15 9.14 -7.54
CA VAL A 64 0.79 10.55 -7.66
C VAL A 64 -0.23 10.85 -8.79
N ASP A 65 -0.54 9.87 -9.65
CA ASP A 65 -1.57 10.05 -10.68
C ASP A 65 -2.22 8.70 -11.09
N HIS A 66 -3.54 8.69 -11.29
CA HIS A 66 -4.33 7.50 -11.66
C HIS A 66 -4.13 7.06 -13.13
N GLY A 67 -2.99 7.40 -13.74
CA GLY A 67 -2.60 7.03 -15.10
C GLY A 67 -2.02 5.61 -15.16
N ASP A 68 -0.85 5.44 -15.80
CA ASP A 68 -0.10 4.18 -15.71
C ASP A 68 0.51 4.07 -14.31
N VAL A 69 -0.30 3.59 -13.37
CA VAL A 69 0.02 3.58 -11.94
C VAL A 69 1.26 2.73 -11.65
N GLU A 70 1.51 1.70 -12.46
CA GLU A 70 2.71 0.89 -12.35
C GLU A 70 3.96 1.68 -12.77
N ALA A 71 3.91 2.39 -13.89
CA ALA A 71 4.99 3.29 -14.30
C ALA A 71 5.23 4.43 -13.28
N VAL A 72 4.15 5.01 -12.76
CA VAL A 72 4.22 6.07 -11.74
C VAL A 72 4.81 5.54 -10.43
N ALA A 73 4.44 4.33 -10.00
CA ALA A 73 5.01 3.72 -8.79
C ALA A 73 6.51 3.47 -8.94
N VAL A 74 6.95 2.99 -10.10
CA VAL A 74 8.38 2.80 -10.42
C VAL A 74 9.12 4.15 -10.41
N GLU A 75 8.58 5.18 -11.06
CA GLU A 75 9.16 6.51 -11.09
C GLU A 75 9.22 7.14 -9.68
N THR A 76 8.11 7.08 -8.95
CA THR A 76 7.98 7.59 -7.58
C THR A 76 8.99 6.91 -6.65
N ALA A 77 9.11 5.58 -6.72
CA ALA A 77 10.07 4.81 -5.93
C ALA A 77 11.52 5.12 -6.32
N ALA A 78 11.82 5.41 -7.60
CA ALA A 78 13.16 5.75 -8.06
C ALA A 78 13.68 7.08 -7.48
N TYR A 79 12.78 8.03 -7.19
CA TYR A 79 13.11 9.30 -6.53
C TYR A 79 12.94 9.27 -5.01
N MET A 80 12.51 8.14 -4.44
CA MET A 80 12.20 7.99 -3.02
C MET A 80 13.44 7.67 -2.18
N SER A 81 13.68 8.47 -1.14
CA SER A 81 14.72 8.15 -0.15
C SER A 81 14.34 6.93 0.70
N ASP A 82 15.34 6.24 1.25
CA ASP A 82 15.13 5.10 2.16
C ASP A 82 14.22 5.46 3.35
N THR A 83 14.33 6.69 3.86
CA THR A 83 13.48 7.19 4.95
C THR A 83 12.02 7.32 4.53
N GLN A 84 11.75 7.90 3.36
CA GLN A 84 10.38 8.01 2.83
C GLN A 84 9.79 6.62 2.56
N ALA A 85 10.60 5.73 1.99
CA ALA A 85 10.21 4.37 1.74
C ALA A 85 9.86 3.60 3.04
N SER A 86 10.63 3.83 4.11
CA SER A 86 10.35 3.22 5.42
C SER A 86 9.03 3.74 6.01
N ILE A 87 8.76 5.04 5.92
CA ILE A 87 7.49 5.63 6.40
C ILE A 87 6.29 5.00 5.67
N ILE A 88 6.38 4.81 4.35
CA ILE A 88 5.29 4.19 3.58
C ILE A 88 5.12 2.73 3.98
N ALA A 89 6.21 1.99 4.18
CA ALA A 89 6.16 0.61 4.66
C ALA A 89 5.47 0.50 6.04
N ASP A 90 5.74 1.45 6.95
CA ASP A 90 5.07 1.52 8.25
C ASP A 90 3.56 1.77 8.10
N LEU A 91 3.16 2.72 7.24
CA LEU A 91 1.75 3.01 6.97
C LEU A 91 0.99 1.81 6.39
N ILE A 92 1.64 1.00 5.54
CA ILE A 92 1.06 -0.24 5.00
C ILE A 92 0.83 -1.26 6.12
N CYS A 93 1.78 -1.39 7.04
CA CYS A 93 1.65 -2.28 8.19
C CYS A 93 0.54 -1.82 9.15
N ASP A 94 0.47 -0.52 9.45
CA ASP A 94 -0.59 0.05 10.28
C ASP A 94 -1.97 -0.22 9.69
N LEU A 95 -2.13 -0.04 8.37
CA LEU A 95 -3.38 -0.32 7.68
C LEU A 95 -3.79 -1.80 7.81
N LEU A 96 -2.84 -2.73 7.76
CA LEU A 96 -3.12 -4.16 7.99
C LEU A 96 -3.64 -4.44 9.41
N TYR A 97 -3.11 -3.74 10.42
CA TYR A 97 -3.57 -3.90 11.80
C TYR A 97 -4.99 -3.35 12.01
N GLU A 98 -5.35 -2.26 11.34
CA GLU A 98 -6.67 -1.63 11.50
C GLU A 98 -7.81 -2.43 10.85
N ILE A 99 -7.51 -3.24 9.83
CA ILE A 99 -8.50 -4.06 9.11
C ILE A 99 -8.58 -5.52 9.61
N ALA A 100 -7.72 -5.91 10.57
CA ALA A 100 -7.62 -7.26 11.13
C ALA A 100 -8.66 -7.54 12.22
#